data_AF-T0MP59-F1
#
_entry.id   AF-T0MP59-F1
#
_cell.length_a   1.000
_cell.length_b   1.000
_cell.length_c   1.000
_cell.angle_alpha   90.00
_cell.angle_beta   90.00
_cell.angle_gamma   90.00
#
_symmetry.space_group_name_H-M   'P 1'
#
loop_
_entity.id
_entity.type
_entity.pdbx_description
1 polymer ?
#
loop_
_entity_poly.entity_id
_entity_poly.type
_entity_poly.pdbx_seq_one_letter_code
_entity_poly.pdbx_strand_id
1 'polypeptide(L)'
;MVKVWCNNCKTEYEAKSDEPSDRRTKCPGCGSTSRFFSVNVVAKALTYPDLEYKGRPEGRRKPFIKGKIGYEPSTKTQRWMWREQVVDRRNGHYKKVVIDPVTGEVIRFCEEPLRKHQGYGSAKKKMH
;
A
#
# COMPACT_ATOMS: atom_id res chain seq x y z
N MET A 1 -13.98 21.37 29.63
CA MET A 1 -13.13 20.74 30.67
C MET A 1 -13.17 19.24 30.45
N VAL A 2 -12.08 18.52 30.74
CA VAL A 2 -12.00 17.05 30.60
C VAL A 2 -11.53 16.44 31.93
N LYS A 3 -11.90 15.18 32.17
CA LYS A 3 -11.33 14.39 33.26
C LYS A 3 -9.88 14.05 32.95
N VAL A 4 -8.99 14.33 33.88
CA VAL A 4 -7.57 13.97 33.82
C VAL A 4 -7.18 13.24 35.09
N TRP A 5 -6.17 12.38 35.00
CA TRP A 5 -5.58 11.72 36.17
C TRP A 5 -4.26 12.39 36.51
N CYS A 6 -4.03 12.67 37.79
CA CYS A 6 -2.72 13.09 38.27
C CYS A 6 -1.72 11.94 38.11
N ASN A 7 -0.55 12.20 37.53
CA ASN A 7 0.48 11.17 37.43
C ASN A 7 1.00 10.72 38.80
N ASN A 8 1.05 11.64 39.77
CA ASN A 8 1.69 11.44 41.06
C ASN A 8 0.80 10.72 42.08
N CYS A 9 -0.41 11.22 42.32
CA CYS A 9 -1.33 10.66 43.33
C CYS A 9 -2.55 9.92 42.74
N LYS A 10 -2.62 9.80 41.40
CA LYS A 10 -3.70 9.14 40.64
C LYS A 10 -5.11 9.73 40.84
N THR A 11 -5.26 10.82 41.58
CA THR A 11 -6.53 11.56 41.72
C THR A 11 -7.05 11.98 40.34
N GLU A 12 -8.32 11.67 40.08
CA GLU A 12 -9.08 12.16 38.93
C GLU A 12 -9.62 13.57 39.25
N TYR A 13 -9.48 14.51 38.31
CA TYR A 13 -10.02 15.87 38.45
C TYR A 13 -10.32 16.49 37.08
N GLU A 14 -11.16 17.53 37.06
CA GLU A 14 -11.47 18.29 35.85
C GLU A 14 -10.41 19.36 35.58
N ALA A 15 -9.93 19.42 34.34
CA ALA A 15 -9.02 20.47 33.89
C ALA A 15 -9.16 20.72 32.37
N LYS A 16 -8.53 21.77 31.84
CA LYS A 16 -8.43 21.95 30.38
C LYS A 16 -7.36 21.03 29.80
N SER A 17 -7.67 20.35 28.70
CA SER A 17 -6.79 19.33 28.08
C SER A 17 -5.55 19.93 27.43
N ASP A 18 -5.66 21.12 26.87
CA ASP A 18 -4.72 21.79 25.98
C ASP A 18 -3.85 22.85 26.68
N GLU A 19 -3.98 23.00 28.00
CA GLU A 19 -3.16 23.95 28.75
C GLU A 19 -1.68 23.52 28.76
N PRO A 20 -0.76 24.45 28.41
CA PRO A 20 0.67 24.22 28.52
C PRO A 20 1.03 24.00 29.99
N SER A 21 2.10 23.22 30.24
CA SER A 21 2.40 22.66 31.57
C SER A 21 2.56 23.69 32.68
N ASP A 22 2.99 24.91 32.33
CA ASP A 22 3.16 26.07 33.22
C ASP A 22 1.82 26.69 33.66
N ARG A 23 0.74 26.50 32.90
CA ARG A 23 -0.59 27.06 33.16
C ARG A 23 -1.63 26.03 33.59
N ARG A 24 -1.24 24.76 33.75
CA ARG A 24 -2.18 23.70 34.12
C ARG A 24 -2.74 23.92 35.51
N THR A 25 -4.04 23.67 35.64
CA THR A 25 -4.68 23.47 36.96
C THR A 25 -3.89 22.43 37.76
N LYS A 26 -3.50 22.80 38.98
CA LYS A 26 -2.81 21.89 39.91
C LYS A 26 -3.77 20.79 40.37
N CYS A 27 -3.25 19.58 40.53
CA CYS A 27 -4.02 18.48 41.09
C CYS A 27 -4.53 18.85 42.50
N PRO A 28 -5.83 18.65 42.81
CA PRO A 28 -6.37 18.95 44.13
C PRO A 28 -5.85 18.01 45.23
N GLY A 29 -5.38 16.80 44.89
CA GLY A 29 -4.89 15.82 45.86
C GLY A 29 -3.44 16.01 46.29
N CYS A 30 -2.55 16.49 45.41
CA CYS A 30 -1.11 16.62 45.72
C CYS A 30 -0.42 17.88 45.17
N GLY A 31 -1.16 18.78 44.51
CA GLY A 31 -0.60 20.02 43.96
C GLY A 31 0.25 19.88 42.68
N SER A 32 0.51 18.65 42.23
CA SER A 32 1.29 18.40 41.00
C SER A 32 0.54 18.85 39.74
N THR A 33 1.27 19.36 38.74
CA THR A 33 0.77 19.64 37.38
C THR A 33 0.97 18.47 36.42
N SER A 34 1.58 17.38 36.89
CA SER A 34 1.85 16.18 36.09
C SER A 34 0.55 15.38 35.88
N ARG A 35 0.27 15.06 34.61
CA ARG A 35 -0.92 14.32 34.18
C ARG A 35 -0.50 12.97 33.63
N PHE A 36 -1.28 11.94 33.93
CA PHE A 36 -1.14 10.63 33.31
C PHE A 36 -1.92 10.62 31.99
N PHE A 37 -1.25 10.21 30.92
CA PHE A 37 -1.89 9.97 29.63
C PHE A 37 -1.50 8.58 29.14
N SER A 38 -2.48 7.86 28.60
CA SER A 38 -2.26 6.60 27.90
C SER A 38 -2.62 6.84 26.44
N VAL A 39 -1.64 6.61 25.55
CA VAL A 39 -1.84 6.67 24.10
C VAL A 39 -1.73 5.26 23.58
N ASN A 40 -2.81 4.78 22.95
CA ASN A 40 -2.78 3.53 22.22
C ASN A 40 -2.49 3.84 20.74
N VAL A 41 -1.39 3.31 20.21
CA VAL A 41 -1.04 3.42 18.79
C VAL A 41 -1.25 2.06 18.17
N VAL A 42 -2.21 1.96 17.24
CA VAL A 42 -2.46 0.74 16.46
C VAL A 42 -1.91 0.93 15.06
N ALA A 43 -1.03 0.04 14.64
CA ALA A 43 -0.56 -0.04 13.26
C ALA A 43 -1.14 -1.30 12.59
N LYS A 44 -1.52 -1.17 11.31
CA LYS A 44 -1.89 -2.31 10.46
C LYS A 44 -0.94 -2.35 9.27
N ALA A 45 -0.37 -3.51 9.02
CA ALA A 45 0.38 -3.79 7.80
C ALA A 45 -0.42 -4.76 6.94
N LEU A 46 -0.60 -4.42 5.66
CA LEU A 46 -1.18 -5.32 4.66
C LEU A 46 -0.07 -5.70 3.70
N THR A 47 0.08 -7.00 3.45
CA THR A 47 1.02 -7.54 2.47
C THR A 47 0.27 -8.10 1.29
N TYR A 48 0.82 -7.88 0.09
CA TYR A 48 0.22 -8.37 -1.14
C TYR A 48 1.29 -9.16 -1.91
N PRO A 49 1.03 -10.43 -2.26
CA PRO A 49 1.98 -11.23 -3.02
C PRO A 49 2.07 -10.74 -4.47
N ASP A 50 3.29 -10.75 -5.01
CA ASP A 50 3.57 -10.55 -6.42
C ASP A 50 4.64 -11.55 -6.87
N LEU A 51 4.35 -12.27 -7.95
CA LEU A 51 5.20 -13.28 -8.55
C LEU A 51 5.66 -12.80 -9.92
N GLU A 52 6.98 -12.79 -10.14
CA GLU A 52 7.57 -12.61 -11.47
C GLU A 52 8.32 -13.87 -11.88
N TYR A 53 8.05 -14.36 -13.10
CA TYR A 53 8.74 -15.51 -13.66
C TYR A 53 9.31 -15.24 -15.05
N LYS A 54 10.39 -15.94 -15.40
CA LYS A 54 11.07 -15.86 -16.70
C LYS A 54 11.58 -17.24 -17.11
N GLY A 55 11.15 -17.73 -18.27
CA GLY A 55 11.75 -18.90 -18.92
C GLY A 55 12.81 -18.46 -19.93
N ARG A 56 14.01 -19.02 -19.82
CA ARG A 56 15.14 -18.76 -20.73
C ARG A 56 15.58 -20.04 -21.42
N PRO A 57 15.93 -20.00 -22.72
CA PRO A 57 16.60 -21.12 -23.36
C PRO A 57 18.01 -21.28 -22.79
N GLU A 58 18.55 -22.49 -22.86
CA GLU A 58 19.95 -22.74 -22.53
C GLU A 58 20.88 -21.84 -23.38
N GLY A 59 21.91 -21.26 -22.74
CA GLY A 59 22.86 -20.36 -23.39
C GLY A 59 22.32 -19.01 -23.86
N ARG A 60 21.01 -18.71 -23.71
CA ARG A 60 20.41 -17.44 -24.18
C ARG A 60 19.90 -16.57 -23.04
N ARG A 61 20.37 -15.32 -23.00
CA ARG A 61 19.95 -14.31 -21.99
C ARG A 61 18.49 -13.87 -22.15
N LYS A 62 17.98 -13.83 -23.40
CA LYS A 62 16.65 -13.29 -23.72
C LYS A 62 15.55 -14.31 -23.32
N PRO A 63 14.62 -13.96 -22.42
CA PRO A 63 13.54 -14.87 -22.02
C PRO A 63 12.59 -15.16 -23.19
N PHE A 64 12.24 -16.43 -23.39
CA PHE A 64 11.20 -16.81 -24.34
C PHE A 64 9.80 -16.57 -23.76
N ILE A 65 9.65 -16.69 -22.44
CA ILE A 65 8.42 -16.34 -21.73
C ILE A 65 8.76 -15.51 -20.49
N LYS A 66 7.90 -14.55 -20.18
CA LYS A 66 7.91 -13.85 -18.89
C LYS A 66 6.48 -13.59 -18.46
N GLY A 67 6.23 -13.58 -17.16
CA GLY A 67 4.95 -13.15 -16.65
C GLY A 67 5.03 -12.56 -15.25
N LYS A 68 3.95 -11.88 -14.89
CA LYS A 68 3.74 -11.25 -13.59
C LYS A 68 2.32 -11.58 -13.11
N ILE A 69 2.19 -12.10 -11.90
CA ILE A 69 0.92 -12.49 -11.31
C ILE A 69 0.89 -12.00 -9.87
N GLY A 70 -0.11 -11.22 -9.50
CA GLY A 70 -0.25 -10.69 -8.14
C GLY A 70 -0.79 -9.28 -8.13
N TYR A 71 -0.59 -8.57 -7.03
CA TYR A 71 -1.20 -7.25 -6.85
C TYR A 71 -0.32 -6.10 -7.35
N GLU A 72 -0.93 -5.12 -8.01
CA GLU A 72 -0.31 -3.87 -8.42
C GLU A 72 -1.06 -2.66 -7.89
N PRO A 73 -0.38 -1.65 -7.30
CA PRO A 73 -1.05 -0.45 -6.82
C PRO A 73 -1.51 0.40 -8.02
N SER A 74 -2.77 0.82 -7.99
CA SER A 74 -3.35 1.75 -8.96
C SER A 74 -3.37 3.17 -8.40
N THR A 75 -2.69 4.09 -9.06
CA THR A 75 -2.69 5.52 -8.68
C THR A 75 -4.04 6.19 -8.92
N LYS A 76 -4.80 5.75 -9.93
CA LYS A 76 -6.11 6.32 -10.27
C LYS A 76 -7.18 6.02 -9.21
N THR A 77 -7.17 4.79 -8.69
CA THR A 77 -8.21 4.30 -7.76
C THR A 77 -7.72 4.22 -6.32
N GLN A 78 -6.41 4.42 -6.07
CA GLN A 78 -5.78 4.26 -4.74
C GLN A 78 -6.05 2.88 -4.12
N ARG A 79 -6.11 1.84 -4.97
CA ARG A 79 -6.39 0.45 -4.58
C ARG A 79 -5.34 -0.50 -5.16
N TRP A 80 -5.18 -1.65 -4.51
CA TRP A 80 -4.42 -2.77 -5.03
C TRP A 80 -5.27 -3.55 -6.02
N MET A 81 -4.79 -3.67 -7.25
CA MET A 81 -5.45 -4.39 -8.34
C MET A 81 -4.80 -5.74 -8.54
N TRP A 82 -5.59 -6.78 -8.80
CA TRP A 82 -5.03 -8.05 -9.26
C TRP A 82 -4.58 -7.91 -10.71
N ARG A 83 -3.34 -8.34 -11.01
CA ARG A 83 -2.75 -8.34 -12.34
C ARG A 83 -2.34 -9.76 -12.70
N GLU A 84 -2.70 -10.14 -13.93
CA GLU A 84 -2.07 -11.24 -14.66
C GLU A 84 -1.51 -10.72 -15.97
N GLN A 85 -0.20 -10.86 -16.18
CA GLN A 85 0.47 -10.48 -17.41
C GLN A 85 1.37 -11.60 -17.90
N VAL A 86 1.25 -11.95 -19.18
CA VAL A 86 2.10 -12.92 -19.86
C VAL A 86 2.61 -12.32 -21.16
N VAL A 87 3.93 -12.44 -21.38
CA VAL A 87 4.58 -12.15 -22.65
C VAL A 87 5.25 -13.42 -23.13
N ASP A 88 4.59 -14.12 -24.04
CA ASP A 88 5.08 -15.35 -24.63
C ASP A 88 5.65 -15.06 -26.02
N ARG A 89 6.98 -15.00 -26.10
CA ARG A 89 7.71 -14.79 -27.36
C ARG A 89 7.82 -16.06 -28.18
N ARG A 90 7.67 -17.23 -27.55
CA ARG A 90 7.72 -18.52 -28.24
C ARG A 90 6.47 -18.69 -29.10
N ASN A 91 5.32 -18.35 -28.55
CA ASN A 91 4.03 -18.41 -29.25
C ASN A 91 3.60 -17.07 -29.86
N GLY A 92 4.40 -16.01 -29.68
CA GLY A 92 4.12 -14.69 -30.25
C GLY A 92 2.84 -14.06 -29.70
N HIS A 93 2.56 -14.24 -28.41
CA HIS A 93 1.32 -13.88 -27.74
C HIS A 93 1.56 -12.96 -26.54
N TYR A 94 0.64 -12.01 -26.35
CA TYR A 94 0.60 -11.13 -25.20
C TYR A 94 -0.78 -11.20 -24.55
N LYS A 95 -0.81 -11.33 -23.22
CA LYS A 95 -2.01 -11.20 -22.42
C LYS A 95 -1.75 -10.31 -21.22
N LYS A 96 -2.66 -9.38 -20.93
CA LYS A 96 -2.74 -8.66 -19.66
C LYS A 96 -4.18 -8.53 -19.22
N VAL A 97 -4.46 -8.95 -18.00
CA VAL A 97 -5.73 -8.74 -17.30
C VAL A 97 -5.43 -7.97 -16.01
N VAL A 98 -6.26 -6.97 -15.71
CA VAL A 98 -6.25 -6.22 -14.44
C VAL A 98 -7.67 -6.22 -13.91
N ILE A 99 -7.85 -6.64 -12.66
CA ILE A 99 -9.13 -6.82 -12.00
C ILE A 99 -9.12 -6.04 -10.68
N ASP A 100 -10.18 -5.30 -10.36
CA ASP A 100 -10.38 -4.78 -9.00
C ASP A 100 -10.85 -5.95 -8.12
N PRO A 101 -10.04 -6.41 -7.15
CA PRO A 101 -10.37 -7.59 -6.34
C PRO A 101 -11.55 -7.33 -5.38
N VAL A 102 -11.91 -6.08 -5.13
CA VAL A 102 -13.05 -5.72 -4.26
C VAL A 102 -14.37 -5.84 -5.01
N THR A 103 -14.41 -5.41 -6.27
CA THR A 103 -15.65 -5.39 -7.08
C THR A 103 -15.75 -6.56 -8.06
N GLY A 104 -14.65 -7.22 -8.38
CA GLY A 104 -14.55 -8.21 -9.45
C GLY A 104 -14.52 -7.60 -10.86
N GLU A 105 -14.49 -6.28 -10.98
CA GLU A 105 -14.53 -5.59 -12.27
C GLU A 105 -13.21 -5.75 -13.04
N VAL A 106 -13.30 -6.07 -14.33
CA VAL A 106 -12.16 -6.11 -15.23
C VAL A 106 -11.80 -4.70 -15.70
N ILE A 107 -10.85 -4.08 -15.01
CA ILE A 107 -10.36 -2.73 -15.31
C ILE A 107 -9.62 -2.67 -16.65
N ARG A 108 -8.91 -3.75 -17.01
CA ARG A 108 -8.21 -3.84 -18.28
C ARG A 108 -8.13 -5.28 -18.74
N PHE A 109 -8.49 -5.51 -20.00
CA PHE A 109 -8.25 -6.75 -20.71
C PHE A 109 -7.54 -6.44 -22.03
N CYS A 110 -6.44 -7.13 -22.30
CA CYS A 110 -5.70 -7.01 -23.55
C CYS A 110 -5.11 -8.38 -23.88
N GLU A 111 -5.54 -8.95 -24.99
CA GLU A 111 -5.03 -10.21 -25.50
C GLU A 111 -4.83 -10.07 -27.00
N GLU A 112 -3.57 -10.17 -27.44
CA GLU A 112 -3.23 -9.95 -28.83
C GLU A 112 -1.90 -10.61 -29.24
N PRO A 113 -1.69 -10.84 -30.54
CA PRO A 113 -0.38 -11.24 -31.04
C PRO A 113 0.68 -10.19 -30.68
N LEU A 114 1.85 -10.64 -30.25
CA LEU A 114 2.96 -9.78 -29.82
C LEU A 114 3.44 -8.82 -30.92
N ARG A 115 3.28 -9.21 -32.19
CA ARG A 115 3.55 -8.37 -33.37
C ARG A 115 2.66 -7.11 -33.42
N LYS A 116 1.43 -7.19 -32.89
CA LYS A 116 0.49 -6.06 -32.79
C LYS A 116 0.70 -5.24 -31.52
N HIS A 117 1.27 -5.86 -30.48
CA HIS A 117 1.60 -5.21 -29.21
C HIS A 117 2.86 -4.31 -29.30
N GLN A 118 2.79 -3.24 -30.11
CA GLN A 118 3.86 -2.26 -30.34
C GLN A 118 3.43 -0.86 -29.89
N GLY A 119 4.36 0.02 -29.54
CA GLY A 119 4.03 1.42 -29.20
C GLY A 119 3.42 1.63 -27.81
N TYR A 120 3.32 0.58 -26.99
CA TYR A 120 2.78 0.64 -25.64
C TYR A 120 3.87 0.45 -24.59
N GLY A 121 3.85 1.25 -23.51
CA GLY A 121 4.75 1.09 -22.36
C GLY A 121 6.21 0.87 -22.77
N SER A 122 6.81 -0.24 -22.33
CA SER A 122 8.20 -0.62 -22.66
C SER A 122 8.42 -1.00 -24.14
N ALA A 123 7.36 -1.18 -24.92
CA ALA A 123 7.39 -1.42 -26.36
C ALA A 123 7.30 -0.13 -27.20
N LYS A 124 7.31 1.06 -26.56
CA LYS A 124 7.51 2.33 -27.27
C LYS A 124 8.93 2.37 -27.86
N LYS A 125 9.05 2.82 -29.11
CA LYS A 125 10.36 3.14 -29.69
C LYS A 125 10.97 4.28 -28.87
N LYS A 126 12.23 4.13 -28.47
CA LYS A 126 12.97 5.27 -27.91
C LYS A 126 13.21 6.25 -29.04
N MET A 127 12.84 7.50 -28.86
CA MET A 127 13.31 8.57 -29.74
C MET A 127 14.81 8.75 -29.43
N HIS A 128 15.65 8.65 -30.45
CA HIS A 128 17.06 9.04 -30.41
C HIS A 128 17.19 10.42 -31.02
#